data_AF-A0A6U6J2Z6-F1
#
_entry.id   AF-A0A6U6J2Z6-F1
#
_cell.length_a   1.000
_cell.length_b   1.000
_cell.length_c   1.000
_cell.angle_alpha   90.00
_cell.angle_beta   90.00
_cell.angle_gamma   90.00
#
_symmetry.space_group_name_H-M   'P 1'
#
loop_
_entity.id
_entity.type
_entity.pdbx_description
1 polymer ?
#
loop_
_entity_poly.entity_id
_entity_poly.type
_entity_poly.pdbx_seq_one_letter_code
_entity_poly.pdbx_strand_id
1 'polypeptide(L)'
;MAGCAGYDTKFCGGLNMTLFWDIFYWLVPIWVWIMIPFSTFYYEADDGMLMAGTSVGAKPNSRLCEAIKYQIMVLIIVGLFFALTYLFLNETAIPVMEYNGTDFAAAYQIQPYNQSNVSQFVSFSSSQLADMGPDDKKVILGTSDPFEGTEVLATSISTFFAGLMAWLGWFFFALFGGVGLASMPLDLILRFVNRPRHMDAVEFAEAEMSIRERVNELVDIGELIKIDQDEKENSGGKGGWFKIKSRDERQEAKEEKKTLLQFKQAVYLLEQDVEDFKNCSSNYQSYNPLIPYAALIFGVISFVVSIFWILHIILYIIPLGLGKNPVTPFLNSYFMWFDGWFPLFGVLSVAIFTVYLMFCAVKGCFKFGLRFLFFTLHPMKVNGTYMSSFLFNTGLVLLCALPIVQFCVTAFDSYAIYATVNQVFGTQIHYLKFFNYFWTNNVFVYMLLAFSVLTALYLGCRPRDTSADSLELRDRLKSRRG
;
A
#
# COMPACT_ATOMS: atom_id res chain seq x y z
N MET A 1 -8.43 25.57 -14.67
CA MET A 1 -7.89 26.33 -13.52
C MET A 1 -6.47 25.88 -13.29
N ALA A 2 -5.53 26.82 -13.39
CA ALA A 2 -4.09 26.58 -13.27
C ALA A 2 -3.68 26.36 -11.83
N GLY A 3 -2.71 25.48 -11.60
CA GLY A 3 -2.12 25.31 -10.29
C GLY A 3 -1.41 26.61 -9.91
N CYS A 4 -1.13 26.78 -8.62
CA CYS A 4 -0.42 27.95 -8.08
C CYS A 4 1.07 28.05 -8.48
N ALA A 5 1.45 27.60 -9.68
CA ALA A 5 2.81 27.63 -10.17
C ALA A 5 3.22 29.08 -10.50
N GLY A 6 3.91 29.74 -9.57
CA GLY A 6 4.64 30.99 -9.82
C GLY A 6 3.82 32.28 -9.79
N TYR A 7 2.53 32.22 -9.45
CA TYR A 7 1.69 33.42 -9.31
C TYR A 7 1.36 33.69 -7.84
N ASP A 8 1.79 34.85 -7.33
CA ASP A 8 1.35 35.43 -6.07
C ASP A 8 -0.02 36.10 -6.29
N THR A 9 -1.05 35.29 -6.51
CA THR A 9 -2.44 35.77 -6.49
C THR A 9 -3.02 35.60 -5.09
N LYS A 10 -4.16 36.25 -4.83
CA LYS A 10 -4.89 36.20 -3.56
C LYS A 10 -5.21 34.76 -3.05
N PHE A 11 -5.12 33.75 -3.92
CA PHE A 11 -5.38 32.34 -3.63
C PHE A 11 -4.12 31.44 -3.59
N CYS A 12 -2.96 31.94 -4.02
CA CYS A 12 -1.76 31.14 -4.22
C CYS A 12 -0.59 31.66 -3.37
N GLY A 13 -0.20 30.87 -2.36
CA GLY A 13 0.81 31.25 -1.37
C GLY A 13 2.28 31.28 -1.83
N GLY A 14 2.55 31.51 -3.12
CA GLY A 14 3.89 31.71 -3.68
C GLY A 14 4.85 30.49 -3.68
N LEU A 15 4.45 29.34 -3.15
CA LEU A 15 5.26 28.12 -3.13
C LEU A 15 5.14 27.35 -4.46
N ASN A 16 6.27 26.92 -5.02
CA ASN A 16 6.29 26.08 -6.21
C ASN A 16 5.88 24.63 -5.87
N MET A 17 4.57 24.39 -5.87
CA MET A 17 3.99 23.08 -5.59
C MET A 17 4.33 22.04 -6.65
N THR A 18 4.55 22.43 -7.90
CA THR A 18 4.98 21.51 -8.97
C THR A 18 6.35 20.91 -8.64
N LEU A 19 7.33 21.77 -8.28
CA LEU A 19 8.66 21.31 -7.86
C LEU A 19 8.60 20.44 -6.60
N PHE A 20 7.76 20.80 -5.63
CA PHE A 20 7.56 20.01 -4.42
C PHE A 20 7.12 18.58 -4.75
N TRP A 21 6.11 18.42 -5.60
CA TRP A 21 5.64 17.10 -6.01
C TRP A 21 6.66 16.33 -6.85
N ASP A 22 7.37 17.00 -7.76
CA ASP A 22 8.45 16.39 -8.54
C ASP A 22 9.54 15.80 -7.65
N ILE A 23 9.91 16.46 -6.55
CA ILE A 23 10.87 15.93 -5.57
C ILE A 23 10.36 14.60 -4.97
N PHE A 24 9.10 14.54 -4.55
CA PHE A 24 8.52 13.32 -3.99
C PHE A 24 8.37 12.21 -5.02
N TYR A 25 8.06 12.55 -6.27
CA TYR A 25 7.96 11.60 -7.38
C TYR A 25 9.29 10.92 -7.71
N TRP A 26 10.43 11.57 -7.45
CA TRP A 26 11.76 10.96 -7.53
C TRP A 26 12.18 10.26 -6.24
N LEU A 27 11.85 10.83 -5.08
CA LEU A 27 12.24 10.28 -3.78
C LEU A 27 11.63 8.90 -3.55
N VAL A 28 10.35 8.70 -3.87
CA VAL A 28 9.68 7.40 -3.65
C VAL A 28 10.36 6.27 -4.45
N PRO A 29 10.57 6.35 -5.78
CA PRO A 29 11.32 5.35 -6.53
C PRO A 29 12.75 5.11 -6.02
N ILE A 30 13.47 6.17 -5.62
CA ILE A 30 14.82 6.02 -5.07
C ILE A 30 14.78 5.18 -3.79
N TRP A 31 13.82 5.42 -2.91
CA TRP A 31 13.68 4.62 -1.70
C TRP A 31 13.28 3.18 -2.00
N VAL A 32 12.29 2.97 -2.86
CA VAL A 32 11.76 1.63 -3.17
C VAL A 32 12.76 0.77 -3.94
N TRP A 33 13.51 1.33 -4.89
CA TRP A 33 14.35 0.55 -5.82
C TRP A 33 15.86 0.66 -5.55
N ILE A 34 16.30 1.67 -4.81
CA ILE A 34 17.73 1.85 -4.47
C ILE A 34 17.95 1.57 -2.98
N MET A 35 17.40 2.40 -2.09
CA MET A 35 17.78 2.39 -0.68
C MET A 35 17.30 1.14 0.07
N ILE A 36 16.02 0.76 -0.08
CA ILE A 36 15.44 -0.39 0.62
C ILE A 36 16.06 -1.70 0.13
N PRO A 37 16.13 -2.01 -1.19
CA PRO A 37 16.73 -3.25 -1.65
C PRO A 37 18.21 -3.35 -1.29
N PHE A 38 18.97 -2.26 -1.42
CA PHE A 38 20.37 -2.23 -0.99
C PHE A 38 20.52 -2.58 0.50
N SER A 39 19.69 -1.97 1.35
CA SER A 39 19.71 -2.23 2.78
C SER A 39 19.28 -3.67 3.10
N THR A 40 18.26 -4.19 2.41
CA THR A 40 17.82 -5.59 2.56
C THR A 40 18.93 -6.57 2.20
N PHE A 41 19.61 -6.38 1.06
CA PHE A 41 20.74 -7.24 0.67
C PHE A 41 21.93 -7.12 1.63
N TYR A 42 22.17 -5.93 2.17
CA TYR A 42 23.20 -5.71 3.18
C TYR A 42 22.93 -6.52 4.46
N TYR A 43 21.69 -6.48 4.97
CA TYR A 43 21.31 -7.24 6.17
C TYR A 43 21.24 -8.75 5.90
N GLU A 44 20.81 -9.18 4.72
CA GLU A 44 20.78 -10.60 4.36
C GLU A 44 22.20 -11.20 4.27
N ALA A 45 23.15 -10.44 3.73
CA ALA A 45 24.57 -10.84 3.71
C ALA A 45 25.18 -10.89 5.13
N ASP A 46 24.69 -10.08 6.07
CA ASP A 46 25.14 -10.10 7.47
C ASP A 46 24.54 -11.29 8.25
N ASP A 47 23.22 -11.51 8.13
CA ASP A 47 22.49 -12.61 8.77
C ASP A 47 22.96 -13.98 8.27
N GLY A 48 23.25 -14.11 6.97
CA GLY A 48 23.77 -15.34 6.37
C GLY A 48 25.09 -15.81 6.98
N MET A 49 25.94 -14.89 7.45
CA MET A 49 27.19 -15.22 8.14
C MET A 49 27.00 -15.63 9.59
N LEU A 50 25.98 -15.09 10.28
CA LEU A 50 25.66 -15.46 11.67
C LEU A 50 25.04 -16.86 11.77
N MET A 51 24.16 -17.20 10.83
CA MET A 51 23.42 -18.47 10.82
C MET A 51 24.27 -19.67 10.38
N ALA A 52 25.35 -19.45 9.63
CA ALA A 52 26.20 -20.52 9.13
C ALA A 52 27.20 -21.06 10.16
N GLY A 53 27.35 -20.44 11.34
CA GLY A 53 28.34 -20.84 12.36
C GLY A 53 29.81 -20.80 11.90
N THR A 54 30.06 -20.42 10.64
CA THR A 54 31.36 -20.38 9.98
C THR A 54 31.94 -18.98 10.08
N SER A 55 32.26 -18.56 11.30
CA SER A 55 33.18 -17.44 11.53
C SER A 55 34.62 -17.75 11.09
N VAL A 56 34.89 -18.97 10.62
CA VAL A 56 36.21 -19.41 10.16
C VAL A 56 36.06 -20.19 8.85
N GLY A 57 36.44 -19.58 7.72
CA GLY A 57 37.02 -20.36 6.62
C GLY A 57 36.54 -20.17 5.18
N ALA A 58 35.50 -19.39 4.88
CA ALA A 58 35.16 -19.05 3.49
C ALA A 58 35.41 -17.55 3.28
N LYS A 59 36.43 -17.19 2.49
CA LYS A 59 36.77 -15.79 2.15
C LYS A 59 35.48 -15.03 1.76
N PRO A 60 34.96 -14.14 2.61
CA PRO A 60 33.75 -13.43 2.27
C PRO A 60 34.16 -12.28 1.36
N ASN A 61 33.51 -12.13 0.20
CA ASN A 61 33.48 -10.82 -0.41
C ASN A 61 32.95 -9.84 0.65
N SER A 62 33.49 -8.62 0.72
CA SER A 62 33.03 -7.66 1.73
C SER A 62 31.51 -7.51 1.65
N ARG A 63 30.82 -7.46 2.79
CA ARG A 63 29.34 -7.38 2.91
C ARG A 63 28.74 -6.35 1.96
N LEU A 64 29.44 -5.22 1.84
CA LEU A 64 29.12 -4.13 0.93
C LEU A 64 29.26 -4.52 -0.55
N CYS A 65 30.30 -5.26 -0.94
CA CYS A 65 30.51 -5.68 -2.31
C CYS A 65 29.42 -6.66 -2.79
N GLU A 66 29.00 -7.58 -1.92
CA GLU A 66 27.90 -8.50 -2.23
C GLU A 66 26.58 -7.74 -2.40
N ALA A 67 26.24 -6.86 -1.46
CA ALA A 67 25.05 -6.01 -1.56
C ALA A 67 25.07 -5.10 -2.81
N ILE A 68 26.21 -4.49 -3.14
CA ILE A 68 26.38 -3.67 -4.36
C ILE A 68 26.17 -4.51 -5.61
N LYS A 69 26.70 -5.73 -5.67
CA LYS A 69 26.55 -6.61 -6.85
C LYS A 69 25.08 -6.92 -7.12
N TYR A 70 24.32 -7.30 -6.08
CA TYR A 70 22.88 -7.54 -6.22
C TYR A 70 22.11 -6.25 -6.53
N GLN A 71 22.48 -5.13 -5.91
CA GLN A 71 21.86 -3.84 -6.17
C GLN A 71 22.05 -3.37 -7.63
N ILE A 72 23.24 -3.53 -8.20
CA ILE A 72 23.51 -3.18 -9.61
C ILE A 72 22.64 -4.02 -10.54
N MET A 73 22.49 -5.33 -10.26
CA MET A 73 21.61 -6.20 -11.05
C MET A 73 20.15 -5.71 -10.99
N VAL A 74 19.65 -5.37 -9.80
CA VAL A 74 18.30 -4.81 -9.64
C VAL A 74 18.15 -3.50 -10.41
N LEU A 75 19.13 -2.60 -10.34
CA LEU A 75 19.08 -1.31 -11.04
C LEU A 75 19.08 -1.45 -12.56
N ILE A 76 19.82 -2.42 -13.11
CA ILE A 76 19.80 -2.68 -14.55
C ILE A 76 18.41 -3.16 -14.98
N ILE A 77 17.83 -4.12 -14.24
CA ILE A 77 16.52 -4.70 -14.58
C ILE A 77 15.42 -3.64 -14.44
N VAL A 78 15.36 -2.96 -13.29
CA VAL A 78 14.35 -1.93 -13.01
C VAL A 78 14.56 -0.72 -13.93
N GLY A 79 15.79 -0.26 -14.12
CA GLY A 79 16.10 0.86 -15.01
C GLY A 79 15.71 0.58 -16.46
N LEU A 80 15.97 -0.62 -16.96
CA LEU A 80 15.53 -1.05 -18.29
C LEU A 80 13.99 -1.11 -18.39
N PHE A 81 13.32 -1.64 -17.36
CA PHE A 81 11.86 -1.67 -17.32
C PHE A 81 11.25 -0.26 -17.33
N PHE A 82 11.76 0.66 -16.51
CA PHE A 82 11.28 2.05 -16.44
C PHE A 82 11.57 2.82 -17.74
N ALA A 83 12.74 2.61 -18.35
CA ALA A 83 13.09 3.24 -19.62
C ALA A 83 12.20 2.74 -20.78
N LEU A 84 12.02 1.42 -20.91
CA LEU A 84 11.16 0.85 -21.96
C LEU A 84 9.70 1.29 -21.80
N THR A 85 9.17 1.23 -20.57
CA THR A 85 7.78 1.65 -20.32
C THR A 85 7.57 3.14 -20.63
N TYR A 86 8.54 4.01 -20.31
CA TYR A 86 8.44 5.43 -20.67
C TYR A 86 8.50 5.64 -22.20
N LEU A 87 9.40 4.96 -22.91
CA LEU A 87 9.55 5.13 -24.36
C LEU A 87 8.29 4.75 -25.15
N PHE A 88 7.53 3.75 -24.66
CA PHE A 88 6.33 3.28 -25.37
C PHE A 88 5.01 3.85 -24.84
N LEU A 89 4.95 4.31 -23.58
CA LEU A 89 3.67 4.60 -22.90
C LEU A 89 3.57 6.02 -22.31
N ASN A 90 4.41 6.98 -22.70
CA ASN A 90 4.40 8.34 -22.12
C ASN A 90 3.24 9.26 -22.56
N GLU A 91 2.41 8.82 -23.51
CA GLU A 91 1.35 9.64 -24.09
C GLU A 91 0.08 9.66 -23.22
N THR A 92 -0.45 10.87 -23.02
CA THR A 92 -1.71 11.13 -22.32
C THR A 92 -2.72 11.77 -23.28
N ALA A 93 -3.96 11.30 -23.26
CA ALA A 93 -5.03 11.72 -24.18
C ALA A 93 -6.12 12.45 -23.39
N ILE A 94 -5.96 13.76 -23.23
CA ILE A 94 -6.82 14.58 -22.37
C ILE A 94 -8.09 14.97 -23.15
N PRO A 95 -9.30 14.73 -22.61
CA PRO A 95 -10.52 15.20 -23.23
C PRO A 95 -10.62 16.73 -23.10
N VAL A 96 -10.92 17.40 -24.21
CA VAL A 96 -11.08 18.86 -24.29
C VAL A 96 -12.42 19.19 -24.93
N MET A 97 -13.02 20.31 -24.53
CA MET A 97 -14.20 20.83 -25.23
C MET A 97 -13.72 21.70 -26.38
N GLU A 98 -13.99 21.27 -27.61
CA GLU A 98 -13.65 22.02 -28.80
C GLU A 98 -14.81 22.92 -29.22
N TYR A 99 -14.48 24.16 -29.55
CA TYR A 99 -15.43 25.16 -30.02
C TYR A 99 -15.03 25.59 -31.42
N ASN A 100 -15.94 25.42 -32.38
CA ASN A 100 -15.72 25.89 -33.75
C ASN A 100 -16.36 27.28 -33.92
N GLY A 101 -15.61 28.23 -34.48
CA GLY A 101 -16.12 29.58 -34.75
C GLY A 101 -15.24 30.36 -35.71
N THR A 102 -15.73 31.53 -36.12
CA THR A 102 -15.12 32.33 -37.19
C THR A 102 -13.94 33.15 -36.68
N ASP A 103 -12.74 32.80 -37.16
CA ASP A 103 -11.47 33.55 -37.14
C ASP A 103 -11.19 34.40 -35.89
N PHE A 104 -10.77 33.72 -34.81
CA PHE A 104 -10.54 34.32 -33.49
C PHE A 104 -9.30 35.21 -33.39
N ALA A 105 -8.37 35.11 -34.36
CA ALA A 105 -7.05 35.73 -34.29
C ALA A 105 -7.05 37.27 -34.39
N ALA A 106 -8.11 37.87 -34.95
CA ALA A 106 -8.18 39.32 -35.16
C ALA A 106 -9.04 40.07 -34.12
N ALA A 107 -9.98 39.40 -33.46
CA ALA A 107 -10.94 40.03 -32.55
C ALA A 107 -10.60 39.86 -31.06
N TYR A 108 -9.80 38.85 -30.70
CA TYR A 108 -9.51 38.49 -29.32
C TYR A 108 -8.02 38.18 -29.17
N GLN A 109 -7.33 38.79 -28.20
CA GLN A 109 -5.91 38.52 -27.91
C GLN A 109 -5.74 37.18 -27.17
N ILE A 110 -6.21 36.10 -27.78
CA ILE A 110 -6.03 34.75 -27.26
C ILE A 110 -4.65 34.28 -27.70
N GLN A 111 -3.84 33.75 -26.78
CA GLN A 111 -2.62 33.03 -27.14
C GLN A 111 -3.05 31.67 -27.70
N PRO A 112 -2.98 31.41 -29.01
CA PRO A 112 -3.25 30.07 -29.51
C PRO A 112 -2.23 29.10 -28.92
N TYR A 113 -2.69 27.91 -28.51
CA TYR A 113 -1.79 26.79 -28.30
C TYR A 113 -1.23 26.40 -29.69
N ASN A 114 -0.11 27.03 -30.06
CA ASN A 114 0.58 26.71 -31.29
C ASN A 114 1.17 25.29 -31.13
N GLN A 115 0.54 24.29 -31.75
CA GLN A 115 1.23 23.05 -32.16
C GLN A 115 2.25 23.37 -33.27
N SER A 116 3.14 24.34 -33.03
CA SER A 116 4.21 24.66 -33.96
C SER A 116 5.25 23.55 -33.88
N ASN A 117 5.18 22.67 -34.87
CA ASN A 117 6.08 21.57 -35.21
C ASN A 117 5.76 20.23 -34.51
N VAL A 118 5.19 19.33 -35.31
CA VAL A 118 4.89 17.90 -35.08
C VAL A 118 6.14 17.06 -34.69
N SER A 119 7.27 17.69 -34.37
CA SER A 119 8.56 17.06 -34.08
C SER A 119 9.08 17.29 -32.65
N GLN A 120 8.40 18.10 -31.83
CA GLN A 120 8.78 18.28 -30.41
C GLN A 120 7.62 17.87 -29.51
N PHE A 121 7.86 16.86 -28.67
CA PHE A 121 6.98 16.46 -27.59
C PHE A 121 6.85 17.62 -26.59
N VAL A 122 5.84 18.48 -26.76
CA VAL A 122 5.55 19.53 -25.77
C VAL A 122 4.93 18.85 -24.56
N SER A 123 5.66 18.86 -23.44
CA SER A 123 5.16 18.30 -22.18
C SER A 123 4.12 19.24 -21.57
N PHE A 124 3.02 18.68 -21.08
CA PHE A 124 2.01 19.45 -20.35
C PHE A 124 2.63 20.10 -19.11
N SER A 125 2.44 21.42 -18.95
CA SER A 125 2.80 22.16 -17.75
C SER A 125 1.55 22.77 -17.12
N SER A 126 1.41 22.65 -15.80
CA SER A 126 0.31 23.29 -15.05
C SER A 126 0.28 24.81 -15.19
N SER A 127 1.37 25.43 -15.63
CA SER A 127 1.48 26.86 -15.95
C SER A 127 0.80 27.26 -17.26
N GLN A 128 0.46 26.29 -18.13
CA GLN A 128 -0.25 26.53 -19.40
C GLN A 128 -1.76 26.62 -19.22
N LEU A 129 -2.26 26.09 -18.10
CA LEU A 129 -3.65 26.28 -17.71
C LEU A 129 -3.82 27.76 -17.35
N ALA A 130 -4.92 28.37 -17.80
CA ALA A 130 -5.35 29.69 -17.37
C ALA A 130 -6.84 29.63 -17.03
N ASP A 131 -7.31 30.55 -16.19
CA ASP A 131 -8.74 30.71 -15.97
C ASP A 131 -9.37 31.39 -17.17
N MET A 132 -10.61 31.00 -17.49
CA MET A 132 -11.36 31.62 -18.57
C MET A 132 -11.54 33.12 -18.32
N GLY A 133 -10.90 33.92 -19.16
CA GLY A 133 -10.98 35.36 -19.17
C GLY A 133 -12.31 35.88 -19.71
N PRO A 134 -12.55 37.20 -19.61
CA PRO A 134 -13.73 37.84 -20.20
C PRO A 134 -13.81 37.66 -21.72
N ASP A 135 -12.66 37.54 -22.40
CA ASP A 135 -12.59 37.35 -23.84
C ASP A 135 -12.85 35.89 -24.26
N ASP A 136 -12.42 34.91 -23.46
CA ASP A 136 -12.77 33.49 -23.65
C ASP A 136 -14.29 33.27 -23.54
N LYS A 137 -14.96 34.00 -22.64
CA LYS A 137 -16.42 33.96 -22.52
C LYS A 137 -17.13 34.54 -23.75
N LYS A 138 -16.57 35.55 -24.39
CA LYS A 138 -17.13 36.13 -25.63
C LYS A 138 -16.94 35.18 -26.82
N VAL A 139 -15.84 34.45 -26.86
CA VAL A 139 -15.57 33.40 -27.85
C VAL A 139 -16.60 32.29 -27.74
N ILE A 140 -16.87 31.79 -26.54
CA ILE A 140 -17.87 30.73 -26.30
C ILE A 140 -19.29 31.18 -26.67
N LEU A 141 -19.61 32.46 -26.50
CA LEU A 141 -20.92 33.00 -26.89
C LEU A 141 -21.09 33.13 -28.42
N GLY A 142 -19.99 33.12 -29.19
CA GLY A 142 -19.98 33.26 -30.64
C GLY A 142 -19.74 31.96 -31.42
N THR A 143 -19.65 30.82 -30.74
CA THR A 143 -19.31 29.52 -31.31
C THR A 143 -20.53 28.59 -31.38
N SER A 144 -20.47 27.58 -32.26
CA SER A 144 -21.47 26.51 -32.31
C SER A 144 -21.38 25.59 -31.09
N ASP A 145 -22.39 24.73 -30.90
CA ASP A 145 -22.46 23.75 -29.81
C ASP A 145 -21.11 23.04 -29.59
N PRO A 146 -20.65 22.91 -28.33
CA PRO A 146 -19.35 22.34 -28.02
C PRO A 146 -19.36 20.84 -28.30
N PHE A 147 -18.27 20.32 -28.88
CA PHE A 147 -18.08 18.88 -29.06
C PHE A 147 -16.88 18.38 -28.25
N GLU A 148 -16.90 17.11 -27.87
CA GLU A 148 -15.80 16.46 -27.13
C GLU A 148 -14.67 16.08 -28.10
N GLY A 149 -13.53 16.78 -27.96
CA GLY A 149 -12.28 16.47 -28.62
C GLY A 149 -11.28 15.78 -27.67
N THR A 150 -10.17 15.30 -28.22
CA THR A 150 -9.08 14.71 -27.43
C THR A 150 -7.74 15.20 -27.92
N GLU A 151 -6.96 15.76 -26.99
CA GLU A 151 -5.61 16.25 -27.26
C GLU A 151 -4.57 15.29 -26.69
N VAL A 152 -3.59 14.93 -27.53
CA VAL A 152 -2.52 14.00 -27.14
C VAL A 152 -1.28 14.78 -26.76
N LEU A 153 -0.86 14.66 -25.51
CA LEU A 153 0.31 15.33 -24.96
C LEU A 153 1.30 14.31 -24.39
N ALA A 154 2.58 14.68 -24.35
CA ALA A 154 3.59 13.88 -23.69
C ALA A 154 3.65 14.21 -22.19
N THR A 155 3.76 13.18 -21.36
CA THR A 155 3.93 13.33 -19.92
C THR A 155 5.40 13.51 -19.55
N SER A 156 5.72 14.33 -18.54
CA SER A 156 7.08 14.40 -18.02
C SER A 156 7.53 13.06 -17.41
N ILE A 157 8.84 12.80 -17.39
CA ILE A 157 9.41 11.56 -16.83
C ILE A 157 8.99 11.37 -15.36
N SER A 158 9.04 12.43 -14.55
CA SER A 158 8.66 12.39 -13.13
C SER A 158 7.21 11.97 -12.94
N THR A 159 6.30 12.58 -13.69
CA THR A 159 4.86 12.31 -13.61
C THR A 159 4.51 10.92 -14.13
N PHE A 160 5.17 10.47 -15.21
CA PHE A 160 4.99 9.12 -15.72
C PHE A 160 5.43 8.06 -14.67
N PHE A 161 6.59 8.25 -14.03
CA PHE A 161 7.04 7.33 -12.97
C PHE A 161 6.14 7.37 -11.74
N ALA A 162 5.61 8.54 -11.37
CA ALA A 162 4.60 8.65 -10.32
C ALA A 162 3.34 7.85 -10.65
N GLY A 163 2.84 7.94 -11.88
CA GLY A 163 1.70 7.17 -12.38
C GLY A 163 1.95 5.67 -12.40
N LEU A 164 3.12 5.23 -12.88
CA LEU A 164 3.53 3.81 -12.89
C LEU A 164 3.64 3.25 -11.46
N MET A 165 4.26 4.01 -10.55
CA MET A 165 4.39 3.62 -9.15
C MET A 165 3.06 3.61 -8.41
N ALA A 166 2.17 4.57 -8.70
CA ALA A 166 0.79 4.54 -8.21
C ALA A 166 0.07 3.28 -8.72
N TRP A 167 0.14 2.98 -10.01
CA TRP A 167 -0.46 1.77 -10.57
C TRP A 167 0.05 0.48 -9.92
N LEU A 168 1.38 0.32 -9.76
CA LEU A 168 1.96 -0.82 -9.05
C LEU A 168 1.53 -0.87 -7.58
N GLY A 169 1.55 0.27 -6.91
CA GLY A 169 1.18 0.41 -5.52
C GLY A 169 -0.29 0.12 -5.25
N TRP A 170 -1.19 0.39 -6.20
CA TRP A 170 -2.63 0.23 -6.03
C TRP A 170 -3.05 -1.21 -5.79
N PHE A 171 -2.35 -2.19 -6.36
CA PHE A 171 -2.61 -3.60 -6.05
C PHE A 171 -2.35 -3.92 -4.58
N PHE A 172 -1.28 -3.33 -4.00
CA PHE A 172 -0.96 -3.49 -2.58
C PHE A 172 -1.90 -2.66 -1.70
N PHE A 173 -2.19 -1.42 -2.10
CA PHE A 173 -3.06 -0.54 -1.33
C PHE A 173 -4.52 -1.02 -1.31
N ALA A 174 -5.07 -1.50 -2.42
CA ALA A 174 -6.42 -2.05 -2.45
C ALA A 174 -6.56 -3.25 -1.50
N LEU A 175 -5.54 -4.12 -1.45
CA LEU A 175 -5.49 -5.26 -0.55
C LEU A 175 -5.27 -4.84 0.92
N PHE A 176 -4.12 -4.21 1.21
CA PHE A 176 -3.74 -3.87 2.58
C PHE A 176 -4.61 -2.75 3.17
N GLY A 177 -4.90 -1.71 2.39
CA GLY A 177 -5.82 -0.65 2.78
C GLY A 177 -7.23 -1.18 3.01
N GLY A 178 -7.74 -2.04 2.12
CA GLY A 178 -9.06 -2.67 2.28
C GLY A 178 -9.16 -3.52 3.55
N VAL A 179 -8.21 -4.43 3.77
CA VAL A 179 -8.13 -5.24 5.01
C VAL A 179 -7.97 -4.34 6.25
N GLY A 180 -7.15 -3.30 6.14
CA GLY A 180 -6.87 -2.34 7.21
C GLY A 180 -8.10 -1.57 7.67
N LEU A 181 -8.93 -1.09 6.74
CA LEU A 181 -10.15 -0.33 7.04
C LEU A 181 -11.12 -1.08 7.96
N ALA A 182 -11.22 -2.40 7.81
CA ALA A 182 -12.05 -3.24 8.66
C ALA A 182 -11.32 -3.70 9.94
N SER A 183 -10.05 -4.08 9.82
CA SER A 183 -9.32 -4.71 10.92
C SER A 183 -8.76 -3.75 11.96
N MET A 184 -8.39 -2.53 11.57
CA MET A 184 -7.78 -1.54 12.47
C MET A 184 -8.68 -1.17 13.66
N PRO A 185 -9.94 -0.73 13.48
CA PRO A 185 -10.81 -0.41 14.61
C PRO A 185 -11.07 -1.62 15.50
N LEU A 186 -11.31 -2.78 14.89
CA LEU A 186 -11.61 -4.02 15.60
C LEU A 186 -10.43 -4.48 16.48
N ASP A 187 -9.21 -4.51 15.93
CA ASP A 187 -8.02 -4.93 16.67
C ASP A 187 -7.71 -4.00 17.85
N LEU A 188 -7.93 -2.69 17.69
CA LEU A 188 -7.74 -1.69 18.76
C LEU A 188 -8.76 -1.86 19.89
N ILE A 189 -10.02 -2.14 19.56
CA ILE A 189 -11.07 -2.40 20.55
C ILE A 189 -10.81 -3.74 21.26
N LEU A 190 -10.45 -4.79 20.51
CA LEU A 190 -10.11 -6.10 21.09
C LEU A 190 -8.91 -6.03 22.02
N ARG A 191 -7.92 -5.18 21.72
CA ARG A 191 -6.78 -4.94 22.62
C ARG A 191 -7.22 -4.42 24.00
N PHE A 192 -8.29 -3.64 24.08
CA PHE A 192 -8.84 -3.19 25.36
C PHE A 192 -9.68 -4.26 26.06
N VAL A 193 -10.48 -5.00 25.30
CA VAL A 193 -11.34 -6.07 25.83
C VAL A 193 -10.49 -7.20 26.43
N ASN A 194 -9.48 -7.65 25.68
CA ASN A 194 -8.57 -8.74 26.03
C ASN A 194 -7.33 -8.26 26.81
N ARG A 195 -7.42 -7.13 27.50
CA ARG A 195 -6.29 -6.60 28.28
C ARG A 195 -5.86 -7.62 29.36
N PRO A 196 -4.55 -7.69 29.67
CA PRO A 196 -4.06 -8.50 30.79
C PRO A 196 -4.79 -8.14 32.09
N ARG A 197 -5.27 -9.16 32.80
CA ARG A 197 -5.88 -9.01 34.13
C ARG A 197 -5.11 -9.90 35.10
N HIS A 198 -5.10 -9.51 36.36
CA HIS A 198 -4.55 -10.36 37.41
C HIS A 198 -5.36 -11.66 37.47
N MET A 199 -4.65 -12.80 37.42
CA MET A 199 -5.23 -14.15 37.50
C MET A 199 -5.12 -14.66 38.93
N ASP A 200 -6.06 -15.50 39.38
CA ASP A 200 -5.92 -16.19 40.66
C ASP A 200 -4.80 -17.25 40.61
N ALA A 201 -4.24 -17.62 41.76
CA ALA A 201 -3.11 -18.56 41.81
C ALA A 201 -3.43 -19.94 41.22
N VAL A 202 -4.68 -20.40 41.36
CA VAL A 202 -5.14 -21.68 40.79
C VAL A 202 -5.26 -21.58 39.26
N GLU A 203 -5.97 -20.55 38.78
CA GLU A 203 -6.11 -20.28 37.34
C GLU A 203 -4.75 -20.07 36.65
N PHE A 204 -3.81 -19.44 37.36
CA PHE A 204 -2.46 -19.24 36.88
C PHE A 204 -1.72 -20.58 36.70
N ALA A 205 -1.79 -21.48 37.68
CA ALA A 205 -1.15 -22.79 37.59
C ALA A 205 -1.74 -23.66 36.46
N GLU A 206 -3.06 -23.60 36.27
CA GLU A 206 -3.75 -24.27 35.16
C GLU A 206 -3.34 -23.70 33.79
N ALA A 207 -3.34 -22.36 33.66
CA ALA A 207 -2.91 -21.70 32.43
C ALA A 207 -1.44 -22.00 32.11
N GLU A 208 -0.57 -22.01 33.12
CA GLU A 208 0.84 -22.37 32.97
C GLU A 208 1.01 -23.82 32.47
N MET A 209 0.27 -24.78 33.04
CA MET A 209 0.28 -26.16 32.55
C MET A 209 -0.20 -26.24 31.10
N SER A 210 -1.30 -25.55 30.74
CA SER A 210 -1.84 -25.57 29.37
C SER A 210 -0.86 -25.00 28.34
N ILE A 211 -0.09 -23.97 28.70
CA ILE A 211 0.94 -23.38 27.83
C ILE A 211 2.11 -24.34 27.70
N ARG A 212 2.57 -24.95 28.81
CA ARG A 212 3.66 -25.94 28.79
C ARG A 212 3.33 -27.14 27.91
N GLU A 213 2.09 -27.65 27.97
CA GLU A 213 1.63 -28.74 27.12
C GLU A 213 1.68 -28.35 25.63
N ARG A 214 1.13 -27.19 25.26
CA ARG A 214 1.19 -26.68 23.87
C ARG A 214 2.61 -26.42 23.37
N VAL A 215 3.51 -25.96 24.24
CA VAL A 215 4.94 -25.80 23.91
C VAL A 215 5.56 -27.15 23.60
N ASN A 216 5.35 -28.15 24.46
CA ASN A 216 5.89 -29.49 24.25
C ASN A 216 5.35 -30.13 22.96
N GLU A 217 4.06 -29.98 22.66
CA GLU A 217 3.48 -30.45 21.39
C GLU A 217 4.13 -29.80 20.16
N LEU A 218 4.36 -28.48 20.19
CA LEU A 218 4.98 -27.79 19.09
C LEU A 218 6.48 -28.11 18.96
N VAL A 219 7.16 -28.41 20.07
CA VAL A 219 8.54 -28.92 20.05
C VAL A 219 8.59 -30.30 19.39
N ASP A 220 7.71 -31.23 19.77
CA ASP A 220 7.57 -32.55 19.14
C ASP A 220 7.34 -32.42 17.62
N ILE A 221 6.40 -31.55 17.20
CA ILE A 221 6.11 -31.30 15.78
C ILE A 221 7.33 -30.72 15.06
N GLY A 222 8.05 -29.81 15.71
CA GLY A 222 9.28 -29.22 15.18
C GLY A 222 10.39 -30.26 14.98
N GLU A 223 10.55 -31.20 15.92
CA GLU A 223 11.51 -32.30 15.82
C GLU A 223 11.14 -33.26 14.68
N LEU A 224 9.85 -33.60 14.53
CA LEU A 224 9.36 -34.40 13.40
C LEU A 224 9.67 -33.74 12.05
N ILE A 225 9.41 -32.43 11.92
CA ILE A 225 9.72 -31.67 10.71
C ILE A 225 11.22 -31.65 10.42
N LYS A 226 12.07 -31.54 11.45
CA LYS A 226 13.52 -31.56 11.30
C LYS A 226 14.01 -32.92 10.81
N ILE A 227 13.52 -34.00 11.39
CA ILE A 227 13.85 -35.36 10.96
C ILE A 227 13.42 -35.58 9.49
N ASP A 228 12.21 -35.15 9.11
CA ASP A 228 11.74 -35.22 7.72
C ASP A 228 12.67 -34.45 6.75
N GLN A 229 13.23 -33.31 7.18
CA GLN A 229 14.19 -32.53 6.38
C GLN A 229 15.55 -33.24 6.27
N ASP A 230 16.06 -33.76 7.38
CA ASP A 230 17.35 -34.47 7.43
C ASP A 230 17.30 -35.80 6.62
N GLU A 231 16.18 -36.53 6.66
CA GLU A 231 15.95 -37.74 5.85
C GLU A 231 15.93 -37.41 4.33
N LYS A 232 15.36 -36.25 3.96
CA LYS A 232 15.34 -35.76 2.55
C LYS A 232 16.69 -35.27 2.05
N GLU A 233 17.47 -34.63 2.91
CA GLU A 233 18.82 -34.18 2.56
C GLU A 233 19.76 -35.38 2.34
N ASN A 234 19.65 -36.40 3.21
CA ASN A 234 20.38 -37.65 3.08
C ASN A 234 19.93 -38.52 1.89
N SER A 235 18.66 -38.44 1.46
CA SER A 235 18.14 -39.20 0.31
C SER A 235 18.44 -38.55 -1.06
N GLY A 236 19.18 -37.44 -1.10
CA GLY A 236 20.02 -37.10 -2.25
C GLY A 236 19.29 -36.75 -3.55
N GLY A 237 18.48 -35.69 -3.52
CA GLY A 237 17.85 -35.14 -4.74
C GLY A 237 18.55 -33.89 -5.29
N LYS A 238 19.78 -34.00 -5.82
CA LYS A 238 20.41 -32.90 -6.61
C LYS A 238 19.69 -32.73 -7.96
N GLY A 239 18.54 -32.06 -7.95
CA GLY A 239 17.76 -31.73 -9.14
C GLY A 239 18.26 -30.44 -9.78
N GLY A 240 18.94 -30.55 -10.93
CA GLY A 240 19.31 -29.41 -11.75
C GLY A 240 18.09 -28.58 -12.20
N TRP A 241 18.32 -27.29 -12.45
CA TRP A 241 17.32 -26.25 -12.76
C TRP A 241 16.34 -26.58 -13.89
N PHE A 242 16.60 -27.62 -14.69
CA PHE A 242 15.81 -28.06 -15.84
C PHE A 242 15.02 -29.35 -15.63
N LYS A 243 14.99 -29.95 -14.42
CA LYS A 243 14.17 -31.15 -14.19
C LYS A 243 12.70 -30.77 -14.01
N ILE A 244 11.86 -31.14 -14.97
CA ILE A 244 10.40 -31.02 -14.85
C ILE A 244 9.97 -31.94 -13.70
N LYS A 245 9.71 -31.33 -12.53
CA LYS A 245 9.11 -32.05 -11.39
C LYS A 245 7.81 -32.71 -11.81
N SER A 246 7.63 -33.98 -11.42
CA SER A 246 6.37 -34.70 -11.64
C SER A 246 5.21 -33.98 -10.93
N ARG A 247 3.97 -34.30 -11.33
CA ARG A 247 2.78 -33.71 -10.70
C ARG A 247 2.74 -34.01 -9.19
N ASP A 248 3.17 -35.21 -8.81
CA ASP A 248 3.13 -35.70 -7.43
C ASP A 248 4.20 -35.05 -6.56
N GLU A 249 5.44 -34.91 -7.07
CA GLU A 249 6.51 -34.16 -6.38
C GLU A 249 6.15 -32.67 -6.16
N ARG A 250 5.41 -32.07 -7.09
CA ARG A 250 4.90 -30.69 -6.93
C ARG A 250 3.80 -30.62 -5.88
N GLN A 251 2.99 -31.67 -5.76
CA GLN A 251 1.92 -31.74 -4.77
C GLN A 251 2.50 -31.93 -3.37
N GLU A 252 3.42 -32.87 -3.18
CA GLU A 252 4.14 -33.09 -1.92
C GLU A 252 4.88 -31.83 -1.46
N ALA A 253 5.62 -31.17 -2.35
CA ALA A 253 6.31 -29.93 -2.03
C ALA A 253 5.35 -28.78 -1.68
N LYS A 254 4.14 -28.75 -2.24
CA LYS A 254 3.11 -27.76 -1.88
C LYS A 254 2.54 -28.04 -0.50
N GLU A 255 2.29 -29.30 -0.19
CA GLU A 255 1.75 -29.69 1.10
C GLU A 255 2.76 -29.55 2.23
N GLU A 256 4.03 -29.86 1.99
CA GLU A 256 5.13 -29.60 2.94
C GLU A 256 5.27 -28.11 3.23
N LYS A 257 5.24 -27.27 2.20
CA LYS A 257 5.21 -25.81 2.41
C LYS A 257 3.98 -25.39 3.22
N LYS A 258 2.83 -26.03 3.03
CA LYS A 258 1.60 -25.76 3.79
C LYS A 258 1.75 -26.17 5.26
N THR A 259 2.29 -27.36 5.56
CA THR A 259 2.51 -27.81 6.95
C THR A 259 3.51 -26.93 7.67
N LEU A 260 4.63 -26.58 7.02
CA LEU A 260 5.60 -25.62 7.56
C LEU A 260 5.00 -24.26 7.87
N LEU A 261 4.10 -23.76 7.01
CA LEU A 261 3.43 -22.47 7.25
C LEU A 261 2.45 -22.54 8.42
N GLN A 262 1.66 -23.60 8.51
CA GLN A 262 0.75 -23.79 9.64
C GLN A 262 1.51 -23.94 10.96
N PHE A 263 2.64 -24.65 10.94
CA PHE A 263 3.55 -24.74 12.07
C PHE A 263 4.10 -23.36 12.47
N LYS A 264 4.62 -22.57 11.52
CA LYS A 264 5.09 -21.19 11.79
C LYS A 264 3.98 -20.32 12.37
N GLN A 265 2.75 -20.44 11.87
CA GLN A 265 1.59 -19.70 12.40
C GLN A 265 1.25 -20.13 13.83
N ALA A 266 1.27 -21.44 14.12
CA ALA A 266 1.01 -21.97 15.46
C ALA A 266 2.07 -21.51 16.47
N VAL A 267 3.35 -21.56 16.09
CA VAL A 267 4.46 -21.02 16.92
C VAL A 267 4.28 -19.52 17.15
N TYR A 268 3.95 -18.76 16.11
CA TYR A 268 3.72 -17.31 16.22
C TYR A 268 2.63 -16.97 17.25
N LEU A 269 1.50 -17.69 17.20
CA LEU A 269 0.37 -17.52 18.12
C LEU A 269 0.70 -17.98 19.54
N LEU A 270 1.44 -19.09 19.68
CA LEU A 270 1.91 -19.56 21.00
C LEU A 270 2.84 -18.55 21.65
N GLU A 271 3.80 -17.99 20.91
CA GLU A 271 4.69 -16.94 21.42
C GLU A 271 3.91 -15.72 21.92
N GLN A 272 2.85 -15.34 21.20
CA GLN A 272 1.97 -14.24 21.60
C GLN A 272 1.21 -14.58 22.89
N ASP A 273 0.64 -15.78 23.00
CA ASP A 273 -0.02 -16.25 24.21
C ASP A 273 0.94 -16.29 25.42
N VAL A 274 2.21 -16.69 25.22
CA VAL A 274 3.25 -16.68 26.26
C VAL A 274 3.60 -15.25 26.69
N GLU A 275 3.67 -14.31 25.76
CA GLU A 275 3.92 -12.90 26.08
C GLU A 275 2.76 -12.29 26.86
N ASP A 276 1.52 -12.55 26.45
CA ASP A 276 0.32 -12.14 27.16
C ASP A 276 0.28 -12.74 28.57
N PHE A 277 0.65 -14.02 28.72
CA PHE A 277 0.78 -14.68 30.03
C PHE A 277 1.86 -14.02 30.91
N LYS A 278 3.03 -13.68 30.37
CA LYS A 278 4.09 -12.94 31.09
C LYS A 278 3.62 -11.56 31.55
N ASN A 279 2.79 -10.89 30.74
CA ASN A 279 2.21 -9.59 31.06
C ASN A 279 1.17 -9.65 32.18
N CYS A 280 0.49 -10.79 32.37
CA CYS A 280 -0.42 -11.01 33.50
C CYS A 280 0.29 -11.23 34.84
N SER A 281 1.58 -11.63 34.84
CA SER A 281 2.33 -12.02 36.04
C SER A 281 3.56 -11.11 36.29
N SER A 282 4.71 -11.48 35.73
CA SER A 282 6.01 -10.82 36.01
C SER A 282 6.05 -9.36 35.57
N ASN A 283 5.49 -9.06 34.40
CA ASN A 283 5.52 -7.71 33.83
C ASN A 283 4.32 -6.85 34.24
N TYR A 284 3.41 -7.34 35.09
CA TYR A 284 2.19 -6.62 35.45
C TYR A 284 2.49 -5.25 36.09
N GLN A 285 3.52 -5.18 36.94
CA GLN A 285 3.92 -3.93 37.60
C GLN A 285 4.53 -2.89 36.65
N SER A 286 5.10 -3.33 35.53
CA SER A 286 5.67 -2.46 34.49
C SER A 286 4.64 -2.13 33.39
N TYR A 287 3.48 -2.78 33.41
CA TYR A 287 2.45 -2.60 32.39
C TYR A 287 1.73 -1.25 32.59
N ASN A 288 1.88 -0.35 31.61
CA ASN A 288 1.22 0.95 31.68
C ASN A 288 -0.30 0.80 31.47
N PRO A 289 -1.13 1.09 32.49
CA PRO A 289 -2.58 0.90 32.41
C PRO A 289 -3.27 1.87 31.43
N LEU A 290 -2.61 2.95 31.01
CA LEU A 290 -3.16 3.92 30.06
C LEU A 290 -3.17 3.42 28.60
N ILE A 291 -2.30 2.45 28.26
CA ILE A 291 -2.17 1.96 26.88
C ILE A 291 -3.48 1.33 26.37
N PRO A 292 -4.16 0.43 27.12
CA PRO A 292 -5.45 -0.10 26.70
C PRO A 292 -6.54 0.97 26.51
N TYR A 293 -6.61 1.99 27.40
CA TYR A 293 -7.61 3.05 27.28
C TYR A 293 -7.35 3.95 26.07
N ALA A 294 -6.09 4.28 25.81
CA ALA A 294 -5.69 5.00 24.60
C ALA A 294 -6.04 4.19 23.34
N ALA A 295 -5.82 2.87 23.36
CA ALA A 295 -6.22 1.98 22.27
C ALA A 295 -7.74 1.95 22.05
N LEU A 296 -8.53 1.98 23.12
CA LEU A 296 -10.00 2.06 23.02
C LEU A 296 -10.44 3.37 22.36
N ILE A 297 -9.95 4.52 22.82
CA ILE A 297 -10.29 5.83 22.27
C ILE A 297 -9.93 5.88 20.78
N PHE A 298 -8.70 5.47 20.45
CA PHE A 298 -8.25 5.44 19.06
C PHE A 298 -9.02 4.41 18.22
N GLY A 299 -9.45 3.30 18.81
CA GLY A 299 -10.31 2.30 18.17
C GLY A 299 -11.69 2.84 17.80
N VAL A 300 -12.33 3.60 18.71
CA VAL A 300 -13.62 4.25 18.45
C VAL A 300 -13.48 5.33 17.37
N ILE A 301 -12.45 6.17 17.45
CA ILE A 301 -12.17 7.19 16.41
C ILE A 301 -11.93 6.51 15.06
N SER A 302 -11.09 5.48 15.03
CA SER A 302 -10.81 4.69 13.82
C SER A 302 -12.08 4.08 13.24
N PHE A 303 -13.01 3.60 14.09
CA PHE A 303 -14.26 3.02 13.64
C PHE A 303 -15.15 4.05 12.92
N VAL A 304 -15.27 5.26 13.49
CA VAL A 304 -16.01 6.37 12.87
C VAL A 304 -15.37 6.78 11.54
N VAL A 305 -14.04 6.92 11.51
CA VAL A 305 -13.31 7.31 10.29
C VAL A 305 -13.43 6.24 9.20
N SER A 306 -13.36 4.94 9.53
CA SER A 306 -13.63 3.84 8.58
C SER A 306 -15.03 3.94 7.98
N ILE A 307 -16.04 4.18 8.80
CA ILE A 307 -17.42 4.33 8.32
C ILE A 307 -17.52 5.53 7.37
N PHE A 308 -16.91 6.66 7.72
CA PHE A 308 -16.93 7.84 6.86
C PHE A 308 -16.24 7.58 5.52
N TRP A 309 -15.11 6.87 5.50
CA TRP A 309 -14.47 6.45 4.25
C TRP A 309 -15.36 5.53 3.41
N ILE A 310 -15.98 4.51 4.01
CA ILE A 310 -16.87 3.59 3.29
C ILE A 310 -18.09 4.34 2.74
N LEU A 311 -18.73 5.20 3.54
CA LEU A 311 -19.84 6.03 3.10
C LEU A 311 -19.43 6.97 1.97
N HIS A 312 -18.26 7.61 2.06
CA HIS A 312 -17.76 8.50 1.02
C HIS A 312 -17.54 7.78 -0.30
N ILE A 313 -16.96 6.58 -0.26
CA ILE A 313 -16.78 5.75 -1.46
C ILE A 313 -18.15 5.44 -2.10
N ILE A 314 -19.13 5.02 -1.30
CA ILE A 314 -20.46 4.62 -1.79
C ILE A 314 -21.29 5.80 -2.29
N LEU A 315 -21.28 6.94 -1.60
CA LEU A 315 -22.15 8.09 -1.87
C LEU A 315 -21.58 9.06 -2.91
N TYR A 316 -20.25 9.16 -3.01
CA TYR A 316 -19.58 10.12 -3.87
C TYR A 316 -18.81 9.46 -5.02
N ILE A 317 -17.86 8.56 -4.70
CA ILE A 317 -16.92 8.03 -5.71
C ILE A 317 -17.61 7.08 -6.70
N ILE A 318 -18.41 6.11 -6.21
CA ILE A 318 -19.07 5.12 -7.08
C ILE A 318 -20.07 5.78 -8.05
N PRO A 319 -21.00 6.66 -7.61
CA PRO A 319 -21.93 7.31 -8.54
C PRO A 319 -21.21 8.13 -9.61
N LEU A 320 -20.15 8.84 -9.23
CA LEU A 320 -19.32 9.61 -10.16
C LEU A 320 -18.66 8.69 -11.21
N GLY A 321 -18.13 7.55 -10.77
CA GLY A 321 -17.55 6.53 -11.65
C GLY A 321 -18.55 5.86 -12.61
N LEU A 322 -19.85 5.92 -12.31
CA LEU A 322 -20.92 5.41 -13.18
C LEU A 322 -21.49 6.49 -14.12
N GLY A 323 -20.88 7.68 -14.18
CA GLY A 323 -21.36 8.81 -14.98
C GLY A 323 -22.65 9.44 -14.44
N LYS A 324 -22.95 9.24 -13.14
CA LYS A 324 -24.12 9.84 -12.48
C LYS A 324 -23.69 10.96 -11.54
N ASN A 325 -24.60 11.90 -11.31
CA ASN A 325 -24.38 12.93 -10.29
C ASN A 325 -24.17 12.26 -8.91
N PRO A 326 -23.20 12.75 -8.11
CA PRO A 326 -22.99 12.21 -6.77
C PRO A 326 -24.24 12.40 -5.91
N VAL A 327 -24.57 11.41 -5.08
CA VAL A 327 -25.74 11.48 -4.20
C VAL A 327 -25.57 12.63 -3.22
N THR A 328 -24.38 12.70 -2.60
CA THR A 328 -23.95 13.82 -1.77
C THR A 328 -22.43 13.97 -1.84
N PRO A 329 -21.89 15.20 -1.88
CA PRO A 329 -20.45 15.44 -1.76
C PRO A 329 -19.83 15.08 -0.40
N PHE A 330 -20.64 14.77 0.62
CA PHE A 330 -20.30 14.27 1.96
C PHE A 330 -19.00 14.81 2.57
N LEU A 331 -17.86 14.09 2.49
CA LEU A 331 -16.59 14.57 3.08
C LEU A 331 -16.11 15.88 2.46
N ASN A 332 -16.35 16.10 1.16
CA ASN A 332 -15.98 17.36 0.50
C ASN A 332 -16.71 18.54 1.16
N SER A 333 -18.01 18.40 1.42
CA SER A 333 -18.78 19.43 2.13
C SER A 333 -18.33 19.62 3.57
N TYR A 334 -17.95 18.53 4.24
CA TYR A 334 -17.38 18.58 5.59
C TYR A 334 -16.07 19.40 5.61
N PHE A 335 -15.15 19.17 4.67
CA PHE A 335 -13.89 19.93 4.62
C PHE A 335 -14.11 21.40 4.25
N MET A 336 -14.98 21.68 3.27
CA MET A 336 -15.33 23.07 2.92
C MET A 336 -16.00 23.82 4.09
N TRP A 337 -16.80 23.13 4.89
CA TRP A 337 -17.41 23.71 6.09
C TRP A 337 -16.37 24.08 7.15
N PHE A 338 -15.38 23.21 7.40
CA PHE A 338 -14.26 23.50 8.30
C PHE A 338 -13.36 24.64 7.82
N ASP A 339 -13.16 24.73 6.50
CA ASP A 339 -12.37 25.78 5.87
C ASP A 339 -12.98 27.17 6.12
N GLY A 340 -14.31 27.26 6.16
CA GLY A 340 -15.05 28.47 6.48
C GLY A 340 -14.85 29.00 7.90
N TRP A 341 -14.45 28.15 8.87
CA TRP A 341 -14.13 28.57 10.23
C TRP A 341 -12.69 29.03 10.34
N PHE A 342 -11.76 28.15 9.93
CA PHE A 342 -10.35 28.44 9.84
C PHE A 342 -9.72 27.48 8.82
N PRO A 343 -9.10 27.99 7.74
CA PRO A 343 -8.65 27.15 6.62
C PRO A 343 -7.70 26.00 7.01
N LEU A 344 -6.88 26.20 8.05
CA LEU A 344 -5.99 25.15 8.54
C LEU A 344 -6.75 23.90 9.02
N PHE A 345 -7.97 24.04 9.55
CA PHE A 345 -8.74 22.89 10.04
C PHE A 345 -9.29 22.02 8.90
N GLY A 346 -9.61 22.61 7.74
CA GLY A 346 -9.97 21.86 6.54
C GLY A 346 -8.80 20.99 6.08
N VAL A 347 -7.63 21.60 5.90
CA VAL A 347 -6.41 20.90 5.46
C VAL A 347 -5.93 19.88 6.49
N LEU A 348 -5.96 20.21 7.79
CA LEU A 348 -5.60 19.29 8.87
C LEU A 348 -6.53 18.08 8.90
N SER A 349 -7.83 18.28 8.67
CA SER A 349 -8.80 17.18 8.60
C SER A 349 -8.47 16.26 7.42
N VAL A 350 -8.20 16.79 6.23
CA VAL A 350 -7.75 15.98 5.07
C VAL A 350 -6.48 15.20 5.40
N ALA A 351 -5.53 15.81 6.12
CA ALA A 351 -4.31 15.13 6.56
C ALA A 351 -4.61 13.96 7.52
N ILE A 352 -5.53 14.13 8.48
CA ILE A 352 -5.94 13.07 9.41
C ILE A 352 -6.56 11.88 8.64
N PHE A 353 -7.46 12.15 7.69
CA PHE A 353 -8.09 11.10 6.88
C PHE A 353 -7.10 10.36 5.98
N THR A 354 -6.14 11.09 5.39
CA THR A 354 -5.07 10.52 4.56
C THR A 354 -4.09 9.67 5.37
N VAL A 355 -3.63 10.16 6.52
CA VAL A 355 -2.74 9.42 7.43
C VAL A 355 -3.44 8.18 7.99
N TYR A 356 -4.75 8.26 8.23
CA TYR A 356 -5.54 7.10 8.64
C TYR A 356 -5.50 5.97 7.61
N LEU A 357 -5.60 6.27 6.31
CA LEU A 357 -5.45 5.25 5.25
C LEU A 357 -4.05 4.63 5.23
N MET A 358 -3.01 5.42 5.53
CA MET A 358 -1.65 4.89 5.68
C MET A 358 -1.57 3.91 6.85
N PHE A 359 -2.15 4.24 8.01
CA PHE A 359 -2.22 3.30 9.13
C PHE A 359 -3.01 2.04 8.80
N CYS A 360 -4.08 2.15 8.01
CA CYS A 360 -4.81 0.99 7.49
C CYS A 360 -3.91 0.12 6.62
N ALA A 361 -3.16 0.70 5.68
CA ALA A 361 -2.22 -0.05 4.84
C ALA A 361 -1.12 -0.74 5.66
N VAL A 362 -0.55 -0.07 6.66
CA VAL A 362 0.40 -0.68 7.60
C VAL A 362 -0.25 -1.86 8.32
N LYS A 363 -1.43 -1.66 8.91
CA LYS A 363 -2.12 -2.68 9.68
C LYS A 363 -2.54 -3.88 8.82
N GLY A 364 -3.01 -3.63 7.61
CA GLY A 364 -3.35 -4.66 6.63
C GLY A 364 -2.13 -5.45 6.18
N CYS A 365 -0.99 -4.79 5.95
CA CYS A 365 0.29 -5.46 5.66
C CYS A 365 0.69 -6.41 6.80
N PHE A 366 0.49 -5.99 8.06
CA PHE A 366 0.86 -6.79 9.24
C PHE A 366 -0.09 -7.98 9.43
N LYS A 367 -1.39 -7.77 9.21
CA LYS A 367 -2.43 -8.79 9.44
C LYS A 367 -2.53 -9.81 8.30
N PHE A 368 -2.33 -9.37 7.06
CA PHE A 368 -2.29 -10.24 5.89
C PHE A 368 -0.95 -10.98 5.74
N GLY A 369 -0.07 -10.91 6.75
CA GLY A 369 1.32 -11.37 6.73
C GLY A 369 1.58 -12.86 6.46
N LEU A 370 0.66 -13.61 5.83
CA LEU A 370 0.87 -14.97 5.35
C LEU A 370 0.22 -15.19 3.96
N ARG A 371 1.10 -15.27 2.94
CA ARG A 371 0.89 -15.60 1.51
C ARG A 371 0.12 -14.56 0.66
N PHE A 372 0.87 -13.85 -0.20
CA PHE A 372 0.35 -13.30 -1.46
C PHE A 372 1.11 -13.86 -2.65
N LEU A 373 0.36 -14.38 -3.64
CA LEU A 373 0.71 -14.91 -4.98
C LEU A 373 2.16 -15.40 -5.27
N PHE A 374 3.21 -14.58 -5.05
CA PHE A 374 4.59 -14.88 -5.42
C PHE A 374 5.64 -14.72 -4.30
N PHE A 375 5.28 -14.17 -3.13
CA PHE A 375 6.24 -13.95 -2.03
C PHE A 375 5.62 -14.21 -0.65
N THR A 376 6.45 -14.71 0.26
CA THR A 376 6.09 -14.89 1.67
C THR A 376 6.42 -13.62 2.42
N LEU A 377 5.37 -12.86 2.74
CA LEU A 377 5.47 -11.71 3.64
C LEU A 377 5.75 -12.24 5.05
N HIS A 378 6.70 -11.64 5.77
CA HIS A 378 7.00 -12.01 7.14
C HIS A 378 6.10 -11.22 8.10
N PRO A 379 5.43 -11.86 9.07
CA PRO A 379 4.66 -11.13 10.06
C PRO A 379 5.60 -10.24 10.89
N MET A 380 5.20 -8.99 11.12
CA MET A 380 5.98 -8.06 11.92
C MET A 380 5.63 -8.17 13.40
N LYS A 381 6.65 -8.31 14.24
CA LYS A 381 6.60 -8.20 15.70
C LYS A 381 7.55 -7.09 16.15
N VAL A 382 7.10 -6.29 17.10
CA VAL A 382 7.97 -5.29 17.76
C VAL A 382 9.11 -6.05 18.44
N ASN A 383 10.35 -5.66 18.16
CA ASN A 383 11.58 -6.28 18.71
C ASN A 383 11.80 -7.76 18.38
N GLY A 384 11.04 -8.36 17.46
CA GLY A 384 11.14 -9.79 17.10
C GLY A 384 11.30 -10.06 15.61
N THR A 385 11.38 -9.02 14.77
CA THR A 385 11.51 -9.16 13.31
C THR A 385 12.91 -8.80 12.85
N TYR A 386 13.50 -9.66 12.01
CA TYR A 386 14.79 -9.39 11.35
C TYR A 386 14.74 -8.08 10.56
N MET A 387 15.85 -7.35 10.56
CA MET A 387 15.93 -6.03 9.91
C MET A 387 15.67 -6.13 8.40
N SER A 388 16.15 -7.19 7.75
CA SER A 388 15.86 -7.48 6.33
C SER A 388 14.36 -7.61 6.06
N SER A 389 13.63 -8.39 6.88
CA SER A 389 12.17 -8.54 6.75
C SER A 389 11.41 -7.24 7.07
N PHE A 390 11.89 -6.47 8.05
CA PHE A 390 11.31 -5.18 8.39
C PHE A 390 11.42 -4.17 7.23
N LEU A 391 12.59 -4.09 6.60
CA LEU A 391 12.83 -3.20 5.46
C LEU A 391 12.03 -3.62 4.23
N PHE A 392 11.94 -4.92 3.94
CA PHE A 392 11.09 -5.43 2.86
C PHE A 392 9.63 -5.00 3.03
N ASN A 393 9.07 -5.19 4.22
CA ASN A 393 7.69 -4.79 4.52
C ASN A 393 7.51 -3.26 4.50
N THR A 394 8.52 -2.51 4.92
CA THR A 394 8.54 -1.05 4.83
C THR A 394 8.49 -0.60 3.36
N GLY A 395 9.19 -1.29 2.45
CA GLY A 395 9.11 -1.04 1.01
C GLY A 395 7.72 -1.28 0.44
N LEU A 396 7.04 -2.35 0.87
CA LEU A 396 5.66 -2.63 0.46
C LEU A 396 4.67 -1.56 0.95
N VAL A 397 4.84 -1.07 2.18
CA VAL A 397 4.03 0.05 2.70
C VAL A 397 4.33 1.35 1.95
N LEU A 398 5.60 1.63 1.67
CA LEU A 398 6.00 2.83 0.92
C LEU A 398 5.43 2.85 -0.50
N LEU A 399 5.32 1.68 -1.15
CA LEU A 399 4.62 1.52 -2.43
C LEU A 399 3.14 1.93 -2.36
N CYS A 400 2.50 1.82 -1.20
CA CYS A 400 1.11 2.24 -1.01
C CYS A 400 0.94 3.76 -0.86
N ALA A 401 2.02 4.53 -0.67
CA ALA A 401 1.93 5.97 -0.41
C ALA A 401 1.36 6.78 -1.58
N LEU A 402 1.85 6.57 -2.80
CA LEU A 402 1.34 7.26 -4.00
C LEU A 402 -0.11 6.88 -4.33
N PRO A 403 -0.53 5.60 -4.27
CA PRO A 403 -1.93 5.22 -4.37
C PRO A 403 -2.85 5.92 -3.36
N ILE A 404 -2.42 6.06 -2.10
CA ILE A 404 -3.20 6.78 -1.07
C ILE A 404 -3.38 8.23 -1.48
N VAL A 405 -2.32 8.90 -1.95
CA VAL A 405 -2.41 10.29 -2.42
C VAL A 405 -3.37 10.40 -3.60
N GLN A 406 -3.22 9.54 -4.62
CA GLN A 406 -4.12 9.52 -5.77
C GLN A 406 -5.57 9.29 -5.34
N PHE A 407 -5.82 8.31 -4.45
CA PHE A 407 -7.15 8.03 -3.96
C PHE A 407 -7.77 9.23 -3.23
N CYS A 408 -6.99 9.92 -2.40
CA CYS A 408 -7.47 11.11 -1.69
C CYS A 408 -7.77 12.25 -2.67
N VAL A 409 -6.99 12.41 -3.73
CA VAL A 409 -7.24 13.39 -4.79
C VAL A 409 -8.56 13.10 -5.50
N THR A 410 -8.78 11.86 -5.93
CA THR A 410 -10.04 11.46 -6.57
C THR A 410 -11.23 11.53 -5.60
N ALA A 411 -11.03 11.18 -4.32
CA ALA A 411 -12.07 11.23 -3.31
C ALA A 411 -12.46 12.68 -2.97
N PHE A 412 -11.50 13.59 -2.93
CA PHE A 412 -11.70 14.97 -2.50
C PHE A 412 -11.62 15.98 -3.64
N ASP A 413 -12.00 15.56 -4.85
CA ASP A 413 -11.86 16.37 -6.06
C ASP A 413 -12.52 17.74 -5.95
N SER A 414 -13.71 17.83 -5.35
CA SER A 414 -14.41 19.10 -5.15
C SER A 414 -13.72 20.04 -4.16
N TYR A 415 -13.05 19.51 -3.13
CA TYR A 415 -12.29 20.31 -2.15
C TYR A 415 -10.89 20.66 -2.67
N ALA A 416 -10.22 19.72 -3.33
CA ALA A 416 -8.84 19.84 -3.79
C ALA A 416 -8.71 20.31 -5.25
N ILE A 417 -9.78 20.86 -5.86
CA ILE A 417 -9.85 21.20 -7.28
C ILE A 417 -8.70 22.11 -7.75
N TYR A 418 -8.27 23.04 -6.88
CA TYR A 418 -7.20 24.01 -7.15
C TYR A 418 -5.80 23.51 -6.80
N ALA A 419 -5.68 22.31 -6.22
CA ALA A 419 -4.39 21.77 -5.83
C ALA A 419 -3.63 21.27 -7.07
N THR A 420 -2.33 21.57 -7.14
CA THR A 420 -1.45 21.08 -8.23
C THR A 420 -1.48 19.55 -8.35
N VAL A 421 -1.62 18.85 -7.22
CA VAL A 421 -1.73 17.39 -7.20
C VAL A 421 -2.97 16.87 -7.91
N ASN A 422 -4.08 17.63 -7.91
CA ASN A 422 -5.29 17.26 -8.64
C ASN A 422 -5.10 17.38 -10.16
N GLN A 423 -4.33 18.37 -10.61
CA GLN A 423 -3.97 18.45 -12.04
C GLN A 423 -3.04 17.31 -12.45
N VAL A 424 -2.10 16.92 -11.61
CA VAL A 424 -1.19 15.81 -11.96
C VAL A 424 -1.96 14.48 -11.97
N PHE A 425 -2.65 14.12 -10.90
CA PHE A 425 -3.32 12.83 -10.79
C PHE A 425 -4.69 12.78 -11.46
N GLY A 426 -5.49 13.83 -11.33
CA GLY A 426 -6.87 13.91 -11.82
C GLY A 426 -6.98 14.21 -13.32
N THR A 427 -5.96 14.80 -13.95
CA THR A 427 -5.97 15.02 -15.41
C THR A 427 -4.84 14.28 -16.12
N GLN A 428 -3.56 14.54 -15.83
CA GLN A 428 -2.46 13.95 -16.61
C GLN A 428 -2.39 12.41 -16.47
N ILE A 429 -2.33 11.90 -15.23
CA ILE A 429 -2.21 10.46 -14.96
C ILE A 429 -3.52 9.73 -15.22
N HIS A 430 -4.66 10.36 -14.94
CA HIS A 430 -5.98 9.74 -15.16
C HIS A 430 -6.20 9.33 -16.62
N TYR A 431 -5.77 10.16 -17.57
CA TYR A 431 -5.98 9.94 -19.01
C TYR A 431 -4.76 9.40 -19.76
N LEU A 432 -3.78 8.86 -19.04
CA LEU A 432 -2.58 8.26 -19.63
C LEU A 432 -2.95 6.97 -20.39
N LYS A 433 -2.63 6.86 -21.70
CA LYS A 433 -3.25 5.90 -22.63
C LYS A 433 -3.30 4.45 -22.12
N PHE A 434 -2.21 3.96 -21.51
CA PHE A 434 -2.13 2.60 -20.98
C PHE A 434 -2.93 2.41 -19.68
N PHE A 435 -2.85 3.37 -18.76
CA PHE A 435 -3.48 3.26 -17.44
C PHE A 435 -4.95 3.70 -17.41
N ASN A 436 -5.38 4.46 -18.43
CA ASN A 436 -6.71 5.06 -18.55
C ASN A 436 -7.84 4.08 -18.18
N TYR A 437 -7.78 2.85 -18.70
CA TYR A 437 -8.78 1.81 -18.41
C TYR A 437 -8.97 1.55 -16.91
N PHE A 438 -7.91 1.54 -16.11
CA PHE A 438 -8.00 1.25 -14.68
C PHE A 438 -8.59 2.43 -13.90
N TRP A 439 -8.25 3.65 -14.30
CA TRP A 439 -8.65 4.87 -13.62
C TRP A 439 -10.09 5.28 -13.94
N THR A 440 -10.48 5.28 -15.21
CA THR A 440 -11.85 5.64 -15.62
C THR A 440 -12.88 4.66 -15.09
N ASN A 441 -12.57 3.37 -15.11
CA ASN A 441 -13.47 2.34 -14.58
C ASN A 441 -13.39 2.17 -13.05
N ASN A 442 -12.57 2.97 -12.34
CA ASN A 442 -12.40 2.91 -10.89
C ASN A 442 -12.11 1.48 -10.35
N VAL A 443 -11.41 0.66 -11.13
CA VAL A 443 -11.20 -0.77 -10.84
C VAL A 443 -10.62 -1.00 -9.45
N PHE A 444 -9.65 -0.17 -9.07
CA PHE A 444 -8.97 -0.30 -7.79
C PHE A 444 -9.83 0.16 -6.59
N VAL A 445 -10.74 1.11 -6.78
CA VAL A 445 -11.68 1.54 -5.72
C VAL A 445 -12.67 0.42 -5.42
N TYR A 446 -13.20 -0.24 -6.46
CA TYR A 446 -14.04 -1.42 -6.29
C TYR A 446 -13.29 -2.57 -5.61
N MET A 447 -12.02 -2.79 -5.97
CA MET A 447 -11.18 -3.81 -5.32
C MET A 447 -10.97 -3.50 -3.83
N LEU A 448 -10.67 -2.24 -3.48
CA LEU A 448 -10.50 -1.80 -2.09
C LEU A 448 -11.78 -1.99 -1.27
N LEU A 449 -12.95 -1.65 -1.84
CA LEU A 449 -14.24 -1.87 -1.18
C LEU A 449 -14.56 -3.35 -1.04
N ALA A 450 -14.29 -4.17 -2.06
CA ALA A 450 -14.51 -5.60 -1.99
C ALA A 450 -13.69 -6.24 -0.87
N PHE A 451 -12.40 -5.93 -0.76
CA PHE A 451 -11.56 -6.44 0.32
C PHE A 451 -11.99 -5.92 1.69
N SER A 452 -12.43 -4.67 1.82
CA SER A 452 -12.89 -4.14 3.11
C SER A 452 -14.17 -4.81 3.59
N VAL A 453 -15.16 -5.02 2.71
CA VAL A 453 -16.40 -5.73 3.03
C VAL A 453 -16.14 -7.20 3.36
N LEU A 454 -15.35 -7.90 2.53
CA LEU A 454 -14.99 -9.30 2.80
C LEU A 454 -14.28 -9.46 4.14
N THR A 455 -13.35 -8.56 4.46
CA THR A 455 -12.64 -8.58 5.74
C THR A 455 -13.57 -8.25 6.90
N ALA A 456 -14.49 -7.28 6.74
CA ALA A 456 -15.47 -6.95 7.77
C ALA A 456 -16.40 -8.14 8.07
N LEU A 457 -16.88 -8.84 7.03
CA LEU A 457 -17.68 -10.06 7.19
C LEU A 457 -16.89 -11.18 7.87
N TYR A 458 -15.65 -11.41 7.42
CA TYR A 458 -14.78 -12.43 8.01
C TYR A 458 -14.51 -12.17 9.49
N LEU A 459 -14.10 -10.95 9.85
CA LEU A 459 -13.82 -10.58 11.24
C LEU A 459 -15.08 -10.45 12.09
N GLY A 460 -16.23 -10.15 11.49
CA GLY A 460 -17.53 -10.21 12.16
C GLY A 460 -17.90 -11.64 12.59
N CYS A 461 -17.60 -12.64 11.75
CA CYS A 461 -17.84 -14.05 12.06
C CYS A 461 -16.73 -14.66 12.93
N ARG A 462 -15.48 -14.23 12.76
CA ARG A 462 -14.30 -14.72 13.48
C ARG A 462 -13.43 -13.55 13.94
N PRO A 463 -13.74 -12.95 15.10
CA PRO A 463 -13.01 -11.78 15.59
C PRO A 463 -11.58 -12.09 16.06
N ARG A 464 -11.24 -13.37 16.31
CA ARG A 464 -9.93 -13.80 16.78
C ARG A 464 -9.38 -14.91 15.88
N ASP A 465 -8.09 -14.83 15.59
CA ASP A 465 -7.35 -15.88 14.90
C ASP A 465 -7.13 -17.06 15.86
N THR A 466 -7.66 -18.23 15.48
CA THR A 466 -7.42 -19.50 16.18
C THR A 466 -6.31 -20.24 15.44
N SER A 467 -5.34 -20.79 16.16
CA SER A 467 -4.31 -21.65 15.57
C SER A 467 -4.95 -22.88 14.92
N ALA A 468 -4.30 -23.43 13.89
CA ALA A 468 -4.63 -24.77 13.44
C ALA A 468 -4.46 -25.75 14.62
N ASP A 469 -5.33 -26.76 14.69
CA ASP A 469 -5.27 -27.78 15.73
C ASP A 469 -3.92 -28.51 15.67
N SER A 470 -3.12 -28.37 16.73
CA SER A 470 -1.77 -28.96 16.82
C SER A 470 -1.84 -30.48 16.72
N LEU A 471 -2.91 -31.08 17.22
CA LEU A 471 -3.17 -32.52 17.16
C LEU A 471 -3.40 -32.99 15.72
N GLU A 472 -4.24 -32.28 14.96
CA GLU A 472 -4.47 -32.60 13.55
C GLU A 472 -3.17 -32.47 12.72
N LEU A 473 -2.34 -31.49 13.06
CA LEU A 473 -1.05 -31.25 12.40
C LEU A 473 -0.05 -32.38 12.69
N ARG A 474 0.01 -32.84 13.95
CA ARG A 474 0.81 -33.98 14.38
C ARG A 474 0.35 -35.28 13.72
N ASP A 475 -0.96 -35.54 13.67
CA ASP A 475 -1.53 -36.76 13.10
C ASP A 475 -1.28 -36.84 11.59
N ARG A 476 -1.38 -35.71 10.88
CA ARG A 476 -1.02 -35.63 9.44
C ARG A 476 0.46 -35.89 9.17
N LEU A 477 1.35 -35.48 10.07
CA LEU A 477 2.79 -35.76 9.92
C LEU A 477 3.07 -37.24 10.19
N LYS A 478 2.45 -37.82 11.23
CA LYS A 478 2.55 -39.25 11.53
C LYS A 478 2.01 -40.13 10.40
N SER A 479 0.87 -39.76 9.81
CA SER A 479 0.26 -40.53 8.71
C SER A 479 1.05 -40.52 7.40
N ARG A 480 2.03 -39.60 7.24
CA ARG A 480 2.94 -39.61 6.09
C ARG A 480 4.09 -40.58 6.23
N ARG A 481 4.37 -41.02 7.46
CA ARG A 481 5.52 -41.86 7.80
C ARG A 481 5.17 -43.34 7.95
N GLY A 482 3.90 -43.65 8.20
CA GLY A 482 3.35 -45.01 8.13
C GLY A 482 2.86 -45.32 6.73
#